data_AF-A0A963FS84-F1
#
_entry.id   AF-A0A963FS84-F1
#
_cell.length_a   1.000
_cell.length_b   1.000
_cell.length_c   1.000
_cell.angle_alpha   90.00
_cell.angle_beta   90.00
_cell.angle_gamma   90.00
#
_symmetry.space_group_name_H-M   'P 1'
#
loop_
_entity.id
_entity.type
_entity.pdbx_description
1 polymer ?
#
loop_
_entity_poly.entity_id
_entity_poly.type
_entity_poly.pdbx_seq_one_letter_code
_entity_poly.pdbx_strand_id
1 'polypeptide(L)'
;MTRDEVTQLVLTAKRRKQVSWGQLADSIGLSKEWTTAALMGQMTLDATQAAKIGDLLELPAEAIDQLQVVPYKGSLPTAVPTDPLIYRFYELINVYGTTIKELIHEEFGDGIMSAIDFSMDIQREPDPKGDRVHIVMSGKFLPYMTY
;
A
#
# COMPACT_ATOMS: atom_id res chain seq x y z
N MET A 1 20.87 8.76 3.90
CA MET A 1 20.16 7.92 2.92
C MET A 1 18.80 8.51 2.54
N THR A 2 18.41 8.44 1.27
CA THR A 2 17.06 8.84 0.80
C THR A 2 16.03 7.72 1.04
N ARG A 3 14.74 8.05 0.94
CA ARG A 3 13.66 7.05 1.08
C ARG A 3 13.71 5.96 0.01
N ASP A 4 14.12 6.32 -1.21
CA ASP A 4 14.23 5.40 -2.33
C ASP A 4 15.41 4.43 -2.14
N GLU A 5 16.55 4.93 -1.67
CA GLU A 5 17.71 4.10 -1.30
C GLU A 5 17.34 3.07 -0.23
N VAL A 6 16.59 3.48 0.80
CA VAL A 6 16.08 2.56 1.83
C VAL A 6 15.18 1.48 1.22
N THR A 7 14.28 1.85 0.32
CA THR A 7 13.39 0.90 -0.37
C THR A 7 14.21 -0.14 -1.14
N GLN A 8 15.28 0.28 -1.83
CA GLN A 8 16.17 -0.66 -2.53
C GLN A 8 16.93 -1.59 -1.58
N LEU A 9 17.39 -1.08 -0.42
CA LEU A 9 18.00 -1.91 0.62
C LEU A 9 17.03 -2.94 1.17
N VAL A 10 15.79 -2.53 1.50
CA VAL A 10 14.73 -3.42 1.98
C VAL A 10 14.46 -4.53 0.97
N LEU A 11 14.25 -4.20 -0.31
CA LEU A 11 13.98 -5.18 -1.35
C LEU A 11 15.14 -6.18 -1.53
N THR A 12 16.37 -5.69 -1.46
CA THR A 12 17.58 -6.52 -1.54
C THR A 12 17.73 -7.43 -0.33
N ALA A 13 17.57 -6.89 0.87
CA ALA A 13 17.62 -7.64 2.13
C ALA A 13 16.52 -8.70 2.20
N LYS A 14 15.28 -8.34 1.83
CA LYS A 14 14.14 -9.25 1.75
C LYS A 14 14.42 -10.44 0.84
N ARG A 15 14.98 -10.20 -0.36
CA ARG A 15 15.39 -11.27 -1.30
C ARG A 15 16.51 -12.14 -0.72
N ARG A 16 17.56 -11.51 -0.18
CA ARG A 16 18.71 -12.20 0.44
C ARG A 16 18.29 -13.13 1.57
N LYS A 17 17.36 -12.68 2.42
CA LYS A 17 16.84 -13.43 3.58
C LYS A 17 15.65 -14.33 3.25
N GLN A 18 15.17 -14.30 2.00
CA GLN A 18 14.02 -15.08 1.52
C GLN A 18 12.74 -14.92 2.37
N VAL A 19 12.53 -13.73 2.95
CA VAL A 19 11.32 -13.43 3.74
C VAL A 19 10.22 -12.88 2.86
N SER A 20 8.97 -13.23 3.18
CA SER A 20 7.77 -12.72 2.52
C SER A 20 7.32 -11.40 3.13
N TRP A 21 6.47 -10.65 2.41
CA TRP A 21 5.85 -9.46 2.98
C TRP A 21 4.94 -9.78 4.18
N GLY A 22 4.27 -10.94 4.15
CA GLY A 22 3.46 -11.42 5.27
C GLY A 22 4.29 -11.62 6.53
N GLN A 23 5.44 -12.30 6.42
CA GLN A 23 6.35 -12.49 7.55
C GLN A 23 6.87 -11.17 8.14
N LEU A 24 7.13 -10.17 7.29
CA LEU A 24 7.52 -8.83 7.76
C LEU A 24 6.36 -8.14 8.50
N ALA A 25 5.14 -8.24 7.96
CA ALA A 25 3.94 -7.70 8.58
C ALA A 25 3.63 -8.34 9.94
N ASP A 26 3.70 -9.67 10.02
CA ASP A 26 3.51 -10.43 11.26
C ASP A 26 4.50 -10.00 12.35
N SER A 27 5.75 -9.67 11.99
CA SER A 27 6.78 -9.25 12.96
C SER A 27 6.45 -7.93 13.68
N ILE A 28 5.70 -7.04 13.02
CA ILE A 28 5.30 -5.74 13.55
C ILE A 28 3.81 -5.66 13.90
N GLY A 29 3.04 -6.72 13.67
CA GLY A 29 1.62 -6.82 14.05
C GLY A 29 0.69 -5.94 13.21
N LEU A 30 1.04 -5.66 11.96
CA LEU A 30 0.25 -4.85 11.03
C LEU A 30 -0.16 -5.65 9.80
N SER A 31 -1.03 -5.09 8.95
CA SER A 31 -1.44 -5.79 7.73
C SER A 31 -0.29 -5.91 6.72
N LYS A 32 -0.38 -6.95 5.87
CA LYS A 32 0.56 -7.20 4.77
C LYS A 32 0.66 -6.00 3.83
N GLU A 33 -0.48 -5.44 3.46
CA GLU A 33 -0.63 -4.33 2.51
C GLU A 33 -0.02 -3.05 3.08
N TRP A 34 -0.36 -2.69 4.32
CA TRP A 34 0.15 -1.48 4.95
C TRP A 34 1.66 -1.59 5.18
N THR A 35 2.12 -2.74 5.70
CA THR A 35 3.56 -2.98 5.92
C THR A 35 4.33 -2.92 4.62
N THR A 36 3.81 -3.52 3.54
CA THR A 36 4.42 -3.43 2.22
C THR A 36 4.47 -1.98 1.75
N ALA A 37 3.40 -1.20 1.90
CA ALA A 37 3.39 0.21 1.54
C ALA A 37 4.42 1.03 2.35
N ALA A 38 4.55 0.78 3.66
CA ALA A 38 5.57 1.39 4.51
C ALA A 38 6.98 1.09 4.00
N LEU A 39 7.25 -0.18 3.68
CA LEU A 39 8.56 -0.64 3.25
C LEU A 39 8.87 -0.29 1.78
N MET A 40 7.85 0.03 0.99
CA MET A 40 7.94 0.62 -0.36
C MET A 40 7.91 2.16 -0.34
N GLY A 41 8.12 2.76 0.84
CA GLY A 41 8.35 4.19 0.98
C GLY A 41 7.09 5.06 1.09
N GLN A 42 5.89 4.49 1.22
CA GLN A 42 4.63 5.23 1.16
C GLN A 42 3.97 5.48 2.52
N MET A 43 4.44 4.79 3.57
CA MET A 43 3.99 4.99 4.95
C MET A 43 5.21 5.12 5.89
N THR A 44 4.93 5.54 7.11
CA THR A 44 5.92 5.78 8.17
C THR A 44 5.79 4.71 9.24
N LEU A 45 6.91 4.11 9.62
CA LEU A 45 6.97 3.22 10.78
C LEU A 45 7.19 4.01 12.06
N ASP A 46 6.65 3.54 13.17
CA ASP A 46 7.10 4.03 14.48
C ASP A 46 8.49 3.46 14.84
N ALA A 47 9.10 3.96 15.91
CA ALA A 47 10.43 3.53 16.35
C ALA A 47 10.53 2.03 16.66
N THR A 48 9.47 1.43 17.24
CA THR A 48 9.45 0.01 17.60
C THR A 48 9.36 -0.85 16.35
N GLN A 49 8.50 -0.47 15.41
CA GLN A 49 8.32 -1.15 14.13
C GLN A 49 9.59 -1.05 13.27
N ALA A 50 10.17 0.16 13.18
CA ALA A 50 11.39 0.40 12.40
C ALA A 50 12.58 -0.40 12.95
N ALA A 51 12.75 -0.46 14.28
CA ALA A 51 13.80 -1.27 14.91
C ALA A 51 13.64 -2.76 14.59
N LYS A 52 12.42 -3.32 14.76
CA LYS A 52 12.14 -4.73 14.44
C LYS A 52 12.43 -5.09 12.98
N ILE A 53 11.99 -4.24 12.05
CA ILE A 53 12.28 -4.43 10.61
C ILE A 53 13.78 -4.31 10.35
N GLY A 54 14.43 -3.31 10.97
CA GLY A 54 15.86 -3.08 10.89
C GLY A 54 16.67 -4.31 11.30
N ASP A 55 16.35 -4.89 12.45
CA ASP A 55 17.00 -6.09 12.97
C ASP A 55 16.76 -7.30 12.07
N LEU A 56 15.51 -7.54 11.67
CA LEU A 56 15.14 -8.69 10.84
C LEU A 56 15.84 -8.64 9.47
N LEU A 57 15.87 -7.46 8.84
CA LEU A 57 16.46 -7.25 7.52
C LEU A 57 17.97 -6.91 7.55
N GLU A 58 18.55 -6.70 8.74
CA GLU A 58 19.92 -6.19 8.95
C GLU A 58 20.17 -4.86 8.21
N LEU A 59 19.25 -3.91 8.40
CA LEU A 59 19.39 -2.57 7.82
C LEU A 59 20.36 -1.71 8.65
N PRO A 60 21.14 -0.80 8.03
CA PRO A 60 21.97 0.14 8.76
C PRO A 60 21.11 1.13 9.57
N ALA A 61 21.68 1.71 10.64
CA ALA A 61 20.98 2.64 11.52
C ALA A 61 20.32 3.81 10.76
N GLU A 62 21.02 4.38 9.78
CA GLU A 62 20.46 5.47 8.94
C GLU A 62 19.22 5.05 8.14
N ALA A 63 19.08 3.78 7.76
CA ALA A 63 17.88 3.27 7.10
C ALA A 63 16.72 3.10 8.10
N ILE A 64 17.02 2.71 9.35
CA ILE A 64 16.04 2.62 10.43
C ILE A 64 15.50 4.01 10.80
N ASP A 65 16.37 5.02 10.88
CA ASP A 65 15.96 6.40 11.09
C ASP A 65 15.06 6.89 9.95
N GLN A 66 15.45 6.60 8.71
CA GLN A 66 14.71 7.03 7.53
C GLN A 66 13.36 6.30 7.35
N LEU A 67 13.18 5.11 7.93
CA LEU A 67 11.88 4.41 8.00
C LEU A 67 10.84 5.14 8.86
N GLN A 68 11.29 6.02 9.77
CA GLN A 68 10.45 6.79 10.69
C GLN A 68 10.13 8.20 10.19
N VAL A 69 10.66 8.59 9.02
CA VAL A 69 10.38 9.89 8.41
C VAL A 69 9.06 9.81 7.63
N VAL A 70 8.22 10.85 7.72
CA VAL A 70 7.01 11.00 6.90
C VAL A 70 7.44 11.14 5.43
N PRO A 71 7.11 10.18 4.55
CA PRO A 71 7.57 10.24 3.18
C PRO A 71 6.75 11.25 2.37
N TYR A 72 7.37 11.80 1.34
CA TYR A 72 6.61 12.33 0.23
C TYR A 72 5.91 11.16 -0.48
N LYS A 73 4.57 11.13 -0.40
CA LYS A 73 3.77 10.03 -0.95
C LYS A 73 3.55 10.22 -2.45
N GLY A 74 3.61 9.12 -3.19
CA GLY A 74 3.54 9.13 -4.65
C GLY A 74 4.54 8.13 -5.22
N SER A 75 4.11 6.88 -5.35
CA SER A 75 4.99 5.78 -5.75
C SER A 75 5.39 5.77 -7.23
N LEU A 76 4.74 6.58 -8.07
CA LEU A 76 4.93 6.58 -9.51
C LEU A 76 5.60 7.87 -9.98
N PRO A 77 6.53 7.80 -10.96
CA PRO A 77 7.22 8.97 -11.50
C PRO A 77 6.32 9.82 -12.43
N THR A 78 5.21 9.27 -12.91
CA THR A 78 4.29 9.89 -13.87
C THR A 78 2.83 9.67 -13.47
N ALA A 79 1.93 10.54 -13.92
CA ALA A 79 0.50 10.43 -13.65
C ALA A 79 -0.13 9.18 -14.30
N VAL A 80 0.30 8.83 -15.52
CA VAL A 80 -0.12 7.59 -16.19
C VAL A 80 0.96 6.52 -15.97
N PRO A 81 0.64 5.37 -15.35
CA PRO A 81 1.59 4.29 -15.14
C PRO A 81 2.00 3.65 -16.48
N THR A 82 3.26 3.22 -16.59
CA THR A 82 3.75 2.46 -17.76
C THR A 82 3.88 0.97 -17.48
N ASP A 83 4.01 0.57 -16.21
CA ASP A 83 4.02 -0.84 -15.81
C ASP A 83 2.64 -1.47 -16.06
N PRO A 84 2.56 -2.61 -16.78
CA PRO A 84 1.27 -3.21 -17.14
C PRO A 84 0.40 -3.61 -15.95
N LEU A 85 0.98 -4.11 -14.85
CA LEU A 85 0.19 -4.55 -13.68
C LEU A 85 -0.46 -3.34 -13.01
N ILE A 86 0.28 -2.25 -12.84
CA ILE A 86 -0.24 -1.00 -12.26
C ILE A 86 -1.20 -0.31 -13.22
N TYR A 87 -0.92 -0.33 -14.53
CA TYR A 87 -1.76 0.29 -15.55
C TYR A 87 -3.18 -0.29 -15.58
N ARG A 88 -3.38 -1.58 -15.28
CA ARG A 88 -4.73 -2.18 -15.22
C ARG A 88 -5.63 -1.52 -14.18
N PHE A 89 -5.07 -1.03 -13.07
CA PHE A 89 -5.85 -0.27 -12.09
C PHE A 89 -6.22 1.11 -12.62
N TYR A 90 -5.31 1.79 -13.34
CA TYR A 90 -5.63 3.04 -14.02
C TYR A 90 -6.72 2.84 -15.09
N GLU A 91 -6.63 1.78 -15.89
CA GLU A 91 -7.64 1.39 -16.88
C GLU A 91 -9.01 1.07 -16.23
N LEU A 92 -9.03 0.36 -15.09
CA LEU A 92 -10.25 0.08 -14.33
C LEU A 92 -10.94 1.39 -13.93
N ILE A 93 -10.20 2.38 -13.43
CA ILE A 93 -10.76 3.69 -13.08
C ILE A 93 -11.27 4.43 -14.31
N ASN A 94 -10.58 4.36 -15.46
CA ASN A 94 -11.08 4.99 -16.69
C ASN A 94 -12.37 4.34 -17.22
N VAL A 95 -12.55 3.04 -17.01
CA VAL A 95 -13.75 2.32 -17.46
C VAL A 95 -14.91 2.46 -16.47
N TYR A 96 -14.66 2.27 -15.17
CA TYR A 96 -15.70 2.15 -14.14
C TYR A 96 -15.77 3.35 -13.19
N GLY A 97 -14.90 4.36 -13.31
CA GLY A 97 -14.84 5.47 -12.35
C GLY A 97 -16.17 6.22 -12.19
N THR A 98 -16.88 6.46 -13.30
CA THR A 98 -18.22 7.08 -13.26
C THR A 98 -19.25 6.14 -12.65
N THR A 99 -19.22 4.84 -12.96
CA THR A 99 -20.11 3.84 -12.34
C THR A 99 -19.90 3.74 -10.83
N ILE A 100 -18.65 3.68 -10.36
CA ILE A 100 -18.31 3.64 -8.94
C ILE A 100 -18.82 4.92 -8.24
N LYS A 101 -18.64 6.08 -8.87
CA LYS A 101 -19.14 7.36 -8.34
C LYS A 101 -20.65 7.33 -8.17
N GLU A 102 -21.40 6.99 -9.21
CA GLU A 102 -22.87 6.98 -9.16
C GLU A 102 -23.40 5.97 -8.13
N LEU A 103 -22.82 4.77 -8.05
CA LEU A 103 -23.24 3.76 -7.06
C LEU A 103 -22.96 4.19 -5.62
N ILE A 104 -21.80 4.82 -5.35
CA ILE A 104 -21.51 5.36 -4.02
C ILE A 104 -22.48 6.51 -3.68
N HIS A 105 -22.77 7.38 -4.64
CA HIS A 105 -23.70 8.47 -4.43
C HIS A 105 -25.14 7.98 -4.20
N GLU A 106 -25.59 6.95 -4.91
CA GLU A 106 -26.91 6.34 -4.73
C GLU A 106 -27.06 5.71 -3.34
N GLU A 107 -26.04 4.97 -2.88
CA GLU A 107 -26.09 4.25 -1.60
C GLU A 107 -25.80 5.15 -0.38
N PHE A 108 -24.84 6.07 -0.47
CA PHE A 108 -24.31 6.84 0.67
C PHE A 108 -24.61 8.34 0.63
N GLY A 109 -25.00 8.88 -0.53
CA GLY A 109 -25.22 10.32 -0.75
C GLY A 109 -23.97 11.08 -1.20
N ASP A 110 -24.03 12.41 -1.14
CA ASP A 110 -22.95 13.29 -1.61
C ASP A 110 -21.73 13.26 -0.68
N GLY A 111 -20.62 12.72 -1.17
CA GLY A 111 -19.41 12.51 -0.39
C GLY A 111 -18.38 11.65 -1.12
N ILE A 112 -17.38 11.18 -0.38
CA ILE A 112 -16.29 10.34 -0.91
C ILE A 112 -16.04 9.11 -0.02
N MET A 113 -15.48 8.05 -0.63
CA MET A 113 -14.79 7.00 0.10
C MET A 113 -13.36 7.48 0.43
N SER A 114 -13.01 7.54 1.71
CA SER A 114 -11.67 7.96 2.15
C SER A 114 -10.59 6.98 1.68
N ALA A 115 -9.44 7.52 1.26
CA ALA A 115 -8.20 6.77 1.03
C ALA A 115 -7.20 6.92 2.20
N ILE A 116 -7.61 7.53 3.32
CA ILE A 116 -6.81 7.71 4.54
C ILE A 116 -7.33 6.77 5.65
N ASP A 117 -8.61 6.90 5.98
CA ASP A 117 -9.32 5.92 6.82
C ASP A 117 -9.77 4.78 5.92
N PHE A 118 -8.81 3.91 5.62
CA PHE A 118 -8.87 2.96 4.51
C PHE A 118 -8.13 1.67 4.85
N SER A 119 -8.65 0.57 4.34
CA SER A 119 -8.03 -0.76 4.39
C SER A 119 -8.11 -1.44 3.03
N MET A 120 -7.12 -2.30 2.78
CA MET A 120 -7.03 -3.13 1.58
C MET A 120 -6.59 -4.53 1.97
N ASP A 121 -7.13 -5.51 1.29
CA ASP A 121 -6.70 -6.90 1.39
C ASP A 121 -6.59 -7.51 -0.01
N ILE A 122 -5.45 -8.12 -0.31
CA ILE A 122 -5.15 -8.75 -1.60
C ILE A 122 -4.91 -10.24 -1.38
N GLN A 123 -5.77 -11.05 -1.97
CA GLN A 123 -5.76 -12.50 -1.84
C GLN A 123 -5.78 -13.19 -3.20
N ARG A 124 -5.24 -14.41 -3.23
CA ARG A 124 -5.46 -15.34 -4.33
C ARG A 124 -6.84 -15.96 -4.16
N GLU A 125 -7.64 -15.93 -5.20
CA GLU A 125 -8.92 -16.61 -5.28
C GLU A 125 -8.78 -17.79 -6.26
N PRO A 126 -8.79 -19.05 -5.78
CA PRO A 126 -8.68 -20.22 -6.65
C PRO A 126 -9.86 -20.31 -7.62
N ASP A 127 -9.59 -20.53 -8.90
CA ASP A 127 -10.63 -20.66 -9.94
C ASP A 127 -10.27 -21.80 -10.91
N PRO A 128 -11.22 -22.68 -11.27
CA PRO A 128 -10.98 -23.79 -12.21
C PRO A 128 -10.42 -23.37 -13.58
N LYS A 129 -10.63 -22.12 -14.02
CA LYS A 129 -10.13 -21.57 -15.28
C LYS A 129 -8.81 -20.80 -15.13
N GLY A 130 -8.24 -20.80 -13.93
CA GLY A 130 -7.02 -20.09 -13.57
C GLY A 130 -7.29 -19.06 -12.47
N ASP A 131 -6.48 -19.12 -11.41
CA ASP A 131 -6.65 -18.30 -10.21
C ASP A 131 -6.82 -16.80 -10.51
N ARG A 132 -7.63 -16.17 -9.67
CA ARG A 132 -7.96 -14.75 -9.71
C ARG A 132 -7.21 -14.00 -8.61
N VAL A 133 -7.07 -12.69 -8.81
CA VAL A 133 -6.63 -11.76 -7.76
C VAL A 133 -7.88 -11.10 -7.18
N HIS A 134 -8.19 -11.42 -5.93
CA HIS A 134 -9.30 -10.86 -5.19
C HIS A 134 -8.80 -9.69 -4.34
N ILE A 135 -9.40 -8.52 -4.52
CA ILE A 135 -9.01 -7.29 -3.84
C ILE A 135 -10.24 -6.72 -3.16
N VAL A 136 -10.15 -6.53 -1.85
CA VAL A 136 -11.14 -5.82 -1.05
C VAL A 136 -10.58 -4.45 -0.71
N MET A 137 -11.37 -3.40 -0.96
CA MET A 137 -11.06 -2.03 -0.60
C MET A 137 -12.20 -1.49 0.26
N SER A 138 -11.89 -1.02 1.46
CA SER A 138 -12.87 -0.47 2.38
C SER A 138 -12.36 0.85 2.93
N GLY A 139 -13.02 1.94 2.55
CA GLY A 139 -12.75 3.28 3.05
C GLY A 139 -13.96 3.86 3.76
N LYS A 140 -13.72 4.66 4.80
CA LYS A 140 -14.80 5.38 5.49
C LYS A 140 -15.48 6.37 4.54
N PHE A 141 -16.81 6.38 4.53
CA PHE A 141 -17.57 7.39 3.82
C PHE A 141 -17.50 8.74 4.55
N LEU A 142 -17.23 9.80 3.81
CA LEU A 142 -17.12 11.18 4.30
C LEU A 142 -18.11 12.06 3.52
N PRO A 143 -19.25 12.46 4.11
CA PRO A 143 -20.20 13.34 3.45
C PRO A 143 -19.63 14.75 3.32
N TYR A 144 -20.06 15.48 2.28
CA TYR A 144 -19.77 16.91 2.19
C TYR A 144 -20.52 17.68 3.29
N MET A 145 -19.78 18.52 4.01
CA MET A 145 -20.36 19.40 5.02
C MET A 145 -20.86 20.67 4.36
N THR A 146 -22.11 21.06 4.63
CA THR A 146 -22.62 22.40 4.32
C THR A 146 -22.23 23.33 5.47
N TYR A 147 -21.56 24.44 5.15
CA TYR A 147 -21.18 25.49 6.10
C TYR A 147 -21.65 26.85 5.61
#